data_AF-X0TWP8-F1
#
_entry.id   AF-X0TWP8-F1
#
_cell.length_a   1.000
_cell.length_b   1.000
_cell.length_c   1.000
_cell.angle_alpha   90.00
_cell.angle_beta   90.00
_cell.angle_gamma   90.00
#
_symmetry.space_group_name_H-M   'P 1'
#
loop_
_entity.id
_entity.type
_entity.pdbx_description
1 polymer ?
#
loop_
_entity_poly.entity_id
_entity_poly.type
_entity_poly.pdbx_seq_one_letter_code
_entity_poly.pdbx_strand_id
1 'polypeptide(L)'
;MPQLIQEEIEAAKEYAAQIVLGYGLCSNGIVGVKAPKQGLIVPKAHDCITFFLGSHSAYNKVFRERPGTYYLTLGWIAEKKDPLGSLEDTYVPRVGREMAVWALKESLKNYTHIALIDTKVSDLEPLRERALENARFLDMEYEEIAGRLDYLKKIILGPYDKEDFLFFQPGEVVSQKAILSSLD
;
A
#
# COMPACT_ATOMS: atom_id res chain seq x y z
N MET A 1 -8.58 -6.06 -12.52
CA MET A 1 -8.81 -5.13 -11.40
C MET A 1 -9.44 -3.82 -11.85
N PRO A 2 -8.97 -3.10 -12.90
CA PRO A 2 -9.58 -1.82 -13.27
C PRO A 2 -11.07 -1.93 -13.63
N GLN A 3 -11.52 -3.08 -14.13
CA GLN A 3 -12.94 -3.35 -14.38
C GLN A 3 -13.79 -3.34 -13.11
N LEU A 4 -13.35 -4.05 -12.05
CA LEU A 4 -14.05 -4.08 -10.76
C LEU A 4 -14.13 -2.67 -10.15
N ILE A 5 -13.05 -1.91 -10.29
CA ILE A 5 -13.01 -0.52 -9.81
C ILE A 5 -13.96 0.35 -10.62
N GLN A 6 -14.00 0.17 -11.95
CA GLN A 6 -14.92 0.89 -12.82
C GLN A 6 -16.37 0.57 -12.45
N GLU A 7 -16.70 -0.69 -12.14
CA GLU A 7 -18.04 -1.11 -11.70
C GLU A 7 -18.47 -0.38 -10.42
N GLU A 8 -17.59 -0.32 -9.41
CA GLU A 8 -17.84 0.43 -8.17
C GLU A 8 -18.00 1.94 -8.44
N ILE A 9 -17.21 2.50 -9.36
CA ILE A 9 -17.33 3.91 -9.75
C ILE A 9 -18.65 4.18 -10.48
N GLU A 10 -19.07 3.32 -11.40
CA GLU A 10 -20.35 3.47 -12.10
C GLU A 10 -21.53 3.34 -11.14
N ALA A 11 -21.45 2.47 -10.13
CA ALA A 11 -22.45 2.38 -9.08
C ALA A 11 -22.48 3.63 -8.19
N ALA A 12 -21.30 4.09 -7.74
CA ALA A 12 -21.16 5.29 -6.91
C ALA A 12 -21.61 6.57 -7.63
N LYS A 13 -21.42 6.61 -8.95
CA LYS A 13 -21.71 7.77 -9.78
C LYS A 13 -23.16 8.23 -9.71
N GLU A 14 -24.10 7.34 -9.44
CA GLU A 14 -25.54 7.63 -9.37
C GLU A 14 -25.93 8.42 -8.11
N TYR A 15 -25.13 8.35 -7.03
CA TYR A 15 -25.47 9.01 -5.76
C TYR A 15 -24.37 9.93 -5.19
N ALA A 16 -23.12 9.77 -5.61
CA ALA A 16 -21.99 10.48 -5.04
C ALA A 16 -21.73 11.81 -5.78
N ALA A 17 -21.73 12.92 -5.04
CA ALA A 17 -21.33 14.22 -5.59
C ALA A 17 -19.83 14.28 -5.95
N GLN A 18 -19.00 13.53 -5.22
CA GLN A 18 -17.56 13.40 -5.45
C GLN A 18 -17.15 11.95 -5.19
N ILE A 19 -16.19 11.45 -5.96
CA ILE A 19 -15.63 10.10 -5.79
C ILE A 19 -14.13 10.23 -5.55
N VAL A 20 -13.67 9.68 -4.43
CA VAL A 20 -12.28 9.66 -3.99
C VAL A 20 -11.83 8.22 -3.84
N LEU A 21 -10.70 7.86 -4.44
CA LEU A 21 -10.14 6.53 -4.28
C LEU A 21 -9.33 6.43 -2.98
N GLY A 22 -9.52 5.31 -2.26
CA GLY A 22 -8.73 4.97 -1.08
C GLY A 22 -7.41 4.26 -1.39
N TYR A 23 -6.92 4.32 -2.63
CA TYR A 23 -5.68 3.70 -3.09
C TYR A 23 -5.16 4.41 -4.35
N GLY A 24 -3.84 4.44 -4.50
CA GLY A 24 -3.13 5.09 -5.60
C GLY A 24 -2.72 4.07 -6.68
N LEU A 25 -1.43 4.08 -7.04
CA LEU A 25 -0.89 3.25 -8.14
C LEU A 25 -0.62 1.79 -7.76
N CYS A 26 -1.04 1.31 -6.59
CA CYS A 26 -0.73 -0.04 -6.07
C CYS A 26 -0.93 -1.12 -7.15
N SER A 27 0.14 -1.78 -7.60
CA SER A 27 0.12 -2.81 -8.66
C SER A 27 -0.60 -2.37 -9.95
N ASN A 28 -0.58 -1.07 -10.27
CA ASN A 28 -1.32 -0.44 -11.37
C ASN A 28 -2.84 -0.70 -11.35
N GLY A 29 -3.43 -0.99 -10.18
CA GLY A 29 -4.83 -1.40 -10.07
C GLY A 29 -5.83 -0.45 -10.72
N ILE A 30 -5.56 0.87 -10.63
CA ILE A 30 -6.41 1.94 -11.18
C ILE A 30 -6.09 2.32 -12.63
N VAL A 31 -5.04 1.79 -13.24
CA VAL A 31 -4.67 2.17 -14.61
C VAL A 31 -5.75 1.66 -15.58
N GLY A 32 -6.30 2.57 -16.38
CA GLY A 32 -7.41 2.30 -17.29
C GLY A 32 -8.80 2.66 -16.72
N VAL A 33 -8.90 3.02 -15.44
CA VAL A 33 -10.14 3.55 -14.86
C VAL A 33 -10.48 4.89 -15.53
N LYS A 34 -11.75 5.06 -15.89
CA LYS A 34 -12.28 6.27 -16.52
C LYS A 34 -13.08 7.09 -15.53
N ALA A 35 -12.76 8.38 -15.44
CA ALA A 35 -13.43 9.30 -14.54
C ALA A 35 -14.90 9.53 -14.96
N PRO A 36 -15.85 9.49 -14.00
CA PRO A 36 -17.27 9.71 -14.26
C PRO A 36 -17.60 11.20 -14.46
N LYS A 37 -18.88 11.55 -14.61
CA LYS A 37 -19.33 12.92 -14.93
C LYS A 37 -18.93 13.97 -13.88
N GLN A 38 -18.79 13.56 -12.62
CA GLN A 38 -18.35 14.39 -11.50
C GLN A 38 -16.82 14.41 -11.30
N GLY A 39 -16.07 13.74 -12.19
CA GLY A 39 -14.62 13.57 -12.06
C GLY A 39 -14.23 12.47 -11.06
N LEU A 40 -12.93 12.26 -10.90
CA LEU A 40 -12.35 11.27 -10.00
C LEU A 40 -11.15 11.85 -9.27
N ILE A 41 -11.14 11.74 -7.94
CA ILE A 41 -10.04 12.19 -7.09
C ILE A 41 -9.19 10.98 -6.71
N VAL A 42 -7.89 11.05 -6.97
CA VAL A 42 -6.96 9.94 -6.74
C VAL A 42 -5.81 10.43 -5.86
N PRO A 43 -5.47 9.72 -4.77
CA PRO A 43 -4.33 10.08 -3.94
C PRO A 43 -3.02 9.89 -4.71
N LYS A 44 -2.10 10.84 -4.56
CA LYS A 44 -0.72 10.72 -5.03
C LYS A 44 0.04 9.75 -4.12
N ALA A 45 -0.01 8.48 -4.49
CA ALA A 45 0.69 7.43 -3.79
C ALA A 45 1.14 6.33 -4.76
N HIS A 46 2.37 5.84 -4.59
CA HIS A 46 2.83 4.62 -5.27
C HIS A 46 2.07 3.39 -4.77
N ASP A 47 1.95 3.29 -3.45
CA ASP A 47 1.27 2.21 -2.76
C ASP A 47 0.62 2.68 -1.43
N CYS A 48 -0.04 1.75 -0.72
CA CYS A 48 -0.71 2.05 0.55
C CYS A 48 0.23 2.43 1.69
N ILE A 49 1.55 2.19 1.60
CA ILE A 49 2.52 2.61 2.62
C ILE A 49 2.51 4.12 2.79
N THR A 50 2.31 4.86 1.70
CA THR A 50 2.13 6.32 1.72
C THR A 50 1.07 6.75 2.73
N PHE A 51 -0.03 6.00 2.85
CA PHE A 51 -1.12 6.35 3.75
C PHE A 51 -0.77 6.06 5.20
N PHE A 52 -0.02 4.99 5.46
CA PHE A 52 0.46 4.66 6.80
C PHE A 52 1.54 5.63 7.29
N LEU A 53 2.34 6.20 6.38
CA LEU A 53 3.36 7.21 6.70
C LEU A 53 2.81 8.64 6.71
N GLY A 54 1.56 8.83 6.30
CA GLY A 54 0.81 10.07 6.45
C GLY A 54 1.09 11.15 5.40
N SER A 55 2.02 10.93 4.46
CA SER A 55 2.24 11.79 3.30
C SER A 55 3.16 11.14 2.26
N HIS A 56 3.05 11.60 1.01
CA HIS A 56 3.99 11.22 -0.05
C HIS A 56 5.43 11.66 0.26
N SER A 57 5.62 12.83 0.88
CA SER A 57 6.95 13.31 1.27
C SER A 57 7.59 12.45 2.37
N ALA A 58 6.80 12.01 3.37
CA ALA A 58 7.27 11.08 4.40
C ALA A 58 7.65 9.72 3.80
N TYR A 59 6.84 9.18 2.89
CA TYR A 59 7.16 7.97 2.14
C TYR A 59 8.47 8.10 1.37
N ASN A 60 8.60 9.16 0.57
CA ASN A 60 9.82 9.41 -0.22
C ASN A 60 11.07 9.53 0.65
N LYS A 61 10.97 10.13 1.84
CA LYS A 61 12.09 10.21 2.78
C LYS A 61 12.53 8.82 3.22
N VAL A 62 11.61 8.01 3.75
CA VAL A 62 11.90 6.65 4.24
C VAL A 62 12.42 5.78 3.11
N PHE A 63 11.79 5.84 1.92
CA PHE A 63 12.22 5.07 0.75
C PHE A 63 13.62 5.44 0.27
N ARG A 64 13.99 6.73 0.26
CA ARG A 64 15.34 7.16 -0.14
C ARG A 64 16.40 6.76 0.87
N GLU A 65 16.07 6.78 2.16
CA GLU A 65 16.96 6.33 3.23
C GLU A 65 17.16 4.81 3.17
N ARG A 66 16.08 4.04 2.91
CA ARG A 66 16.07 2.57 2.93
C ARG A 66 15.14 1.98 1.85
N PRO A 67 15.59 1.87 0.59
CA PRO A 67 14.73 1.39 -0.51
C PRO A 67 14.43 -0.12 -0.41
N GLY A 68 15.29 -0.90 0.27
CA GLY A 68 15.13 -2.35 0.48
C GLY A 68 14.28 -2.72 1.68
N THR A 69 13.21 -1.97 1.97
CA THR A 69 12.39 -2.15 3.18
C THR A 69 11.10 -2.88 2.87
N TYR A 70 10.85 -3.98 3.56
CA TYR A 70 9.57 -4.70 3.54
C TYR A 70 8.73 -4.24 4.73
N TYR A 71 7.59 -3.64 4.45
CA TYR A 71 6.75 -3.03 5.50
C TYR A 71 5.70 -4.01 6.02
N LEU A 72 5.50 -3.99 7.34
CA LEU A 72 4.46 -4.73 8.05
C LEU A 72 3.54 -3.76 8.78
N THR A 73 2.27 -4.13 8.90
CA THR A 73 1.24 -3.42 9.67
C THR A 73 0.43 -4.45 10.45
N LEU A 74 -0.35 -3.98 11.44
CA LEU A 74 -1.32 -4.82 12.15
C LEU A 74 -2.15 -5.68 11.19
N GLY A 75 -2.73 -5.08 10.15
CA GLY A 75 -3.62 -5.77 9.22
C GLY A 75 -2.93 -6.90 8.47
N TRP A 76 -1.70 -6.68 7.97
CA TRP A 76 -0.97 -7.73 7.26
C TRP A 76 -0.54 -8.88 8.16
N ILE A 77 -0.17 -8.60 9.41
CA ILE A 77 0.16 -9.66 10.37
C ILE A 77 -1.11 -10.43 10.78
N ALA A 78 -2.20 -9.73 11.09
CA ALA A 78 -3.45 -10.35 11.51
C ALA A 78 -4.04 -11.29 10.43
N GLU A 79 -3.96 -10.89 9.17
CA GLU A 79 -4.43 -11.67 8.03
C GLU A 79 -3.38 -12.68 7.50
N LYS A 80 -2.27 -12.85 8.24
CA LYS A 80 -1.13 -13.71 7.86
C LYS A 80 -0.61 -13.46 6.44
N LYS A 81 -0.62 -12.21 6.03
CA LYS A 81 -0.06 -11.72 4.76
C LYS A 81 1.38 -11.24 4.89
N ASP A 82 1.98 -11.35 6.08
CA ASP A 82 3.43 -11.24 6.26
C ASP A 82 4.18 -12.39 5.53
N PRO A 83 5.50 -12.28 5.31
CA PRO A 83 6.27 -13.29 4.57
C PRO A 83 6.13 -14.71 5.11
N LEU A 84 6.28 -14.91 6.43
CA LEU A 84 6.12 -16.21 7.08
C LEU A 84 4.67 -16.70 7.03
N GLY A 85 3.68 -15.81 7.18
CA GLY A 85 2.27 -16.17 7.09
C GLY A 85 1.91 -16.69 5.69
N SER A 86 2.36 -15.96 4.67
CA SER A 86 2.17 -16.33 3.26
C SER A 86 2.91 -17.61 2.90
N LEU A 87 4.12 -17.80 3.45
CA LEU A 87 4.89 -19.04 3.30
C LEU A 87 4.07 -20.26 3.72
N GLU A 88 3.60 -20.28 4.97
CA GLU A 88 2.90 -21.44 5.55
C GLU A 88 1.50 -21.63 4.96
N ASP A 89 0.71 -20.57 4.85
CA ASP A 89 -0.71 -20.70 4.52
C ASP A 89 -0.94 -20.79 2.99
N THR A 90 -0.03 -20.25 2.17
CA THR A 90 -0.22 -20.18 0.71
C THR A 90 0.78 -21.02 -0.07
N TYR A 91 2.09 -20.93 0.23
CA TYR A 91 3.11 -21.49 -0.65
C TYR A 91 3.50 -22.93 -0.31
N VAL A 92 3.70 -23.26 0.98
CA VAL A 92 4.02 -24.62 1.42
C VAL A 92 2.99 -25.66 0.91
N PRO A 93 1.66 -25.42 0.99
CA PRO A 93 0.67 -26.39 0.51
C PRO A 93 0.69 -26.58 -1.01
N ARG A 94 1.20 -25.60 -1.77
CA ARG A 94 1.17 -25.62 -3.24
C ARG A 94 2.41 -26.26 -3.85
N VAL A 95 3.58 -26.00 -3.30
CA VAL A 95 4.87 -26.37 -3.90
C VAL A 95 5.80 -27.14 -2.98
N GLY A 96 5.37 -27.42 -1.74
CA GLY A 96 6.21 -28.03 -0.71
C GLY A 96 7.16 -27.02 -0.06
N ARG A 97 7.64 -27.37 1.13
CA ARG A 97 8.37 -26.44 2.01
C ARG A 97 9.69 -25.95 1.41
N GLU A 98 10.49 -26.84 0.86
CA GLU A 98 11.81 -26.50 0.31
C GLU A 98 11.70 -25.45 -0.81
N MET A 99 10.86 -25.71 -1.80
CA MET A 99 10.63 -24.78 -2.92
C MET A 99 10.00 -23.47 -2.45
N ALA A 100 9.03 -23.52 -1.53
CA ALA A 100 8.38 -22.32 -1.02
C ALA A 100 9.37 -21.40 -0.27
N VAL A 101 10.24 -21.97 0.56
CA VAL A 101 11.27 -21.22 1.29
C VAL A 101 12.29 -20.64 0.33
N TRP A 102 12.77 -21.43 -0.63
CA TRP A 102 13.71 -20.94 -1.65
C TRP A 102 13.11 -19.77 -2.44
N ALA A 103 11.88 -19.92 -2.94
CA ALA A 103 11.21 -18.89 -3.72
C ALA A 103 10.98 -17.60 -2.91
N LEU A 104 10.59 -17.71 -1.63
CA LEU A 104 10.41 -16.55 -0.78
C LEU A 104 11.73 -15.78 -0.59
N LYS A 105 12.81 -16.48 -0.22
CA LYS A 105 14.13 -15.87 -0.05
C LYS A 105 14.64 -15.24 -1.35
N GLU A 106 14.48 -15.92 -2.48
CA GLU A 106 14.89 -15.41 -3.78
C GLU A 106 14.08 -14.16 -4.18
N SER A 107 12.77 -14.13 -3.91
CA SER A 107 11.90 -12.99 -4.22
C SER A 107 12.22 -11.74 -3.40
N LEU A 108 12.77 -11.93 -2.19
CA LEU A 108 13.08 -10.85 -1.26
C LEU A 108 14.60 -10.60 -1.09
N LYS A 109 15.46 -11.19 -1.93
CA LYS A 109 16.93 -11.15 -1.77
C LYS A 109 17.58 -9.77 -1.77
N ASN A 110 16.90 -8.77 -2.33
CA ASN A 110 17.38 -7.38 -2.38
C ASN A 110 16.77 -6.50 -1.27
N TYR A 111 15.88 -7.06 -0.45
CA TYR A 111 15.38 -6.40 0.74
C TYR A 111 16.38 -6.63 1.87
N THR A 112 16.57 -5.61 2.70
CA THR A 112 17.54 -5.60 3.79
C THR A 112 16.90 -5.29 5.13
N HIS A 113 15.66 -4.79 5.15
CA HIS A 113 14.96 -4.39 6.36
C HIS A 113 13.51 -4.91 6.38
N ILE A 114 13.04 -5.25 7.58
CA ILE A 114 11.62 -5.40 7.92
C ILE A 114 11.23 -4.21 8.80
N ALA A 115 10.29 -3.40 8.33
CA ALA A 115 9.79 -2.24 9.07
C ALA A 115 8.36 -2.47 9.55
N LEU A 116 8.14 -2.46 10.87
CA LEU A 116 6.80 -2.48 11.44
C LEU A 116 6.27 -1.04 11.59
N ILE A 117 5.16 -0.73 10.91
CA ILE A 117 4.50 0.57 11.04
C ILE A 117 3.50 0.52 12.19
N ASP A 118 3.77 1.27 13.25
CA ASP A 118 2.94 1.38 14.43
C ASP A 118 1.90 2.51 14.26
N THR A 119 0.65 2.13 13.99
CA THR A 119 -0.48 3.06 13.85
C THR A 119 -1.15 3.43 15.17
N LYS A 120 -0.65 2.94 16.32
CA LYS A 120 -1.16 3.21 17.68
C LYS A 120 -2.60 2.74 17.95
N VAL A 121 -3.11 1.79 17.16
CA VAL A 121 -4.49 1.28 17.28
C VAL A 121 -4.61 -0.05 18.03
N SER A 122 -3.50 -0.73 18.31
CA SER A 122 -3.46 -2.01 19.02
C SER A 122 -2.21 -2.11 19.90
N ASP A 123 -2.16 -3.17 20.71
CA ASP A 123 -0.90 -3.58 21.33
C ASP A 123 0.13 -3.91 20.24
N LEU A 124 1.36 -3.44 20.45
CA LEU A 124 2.45 -3.53 19.49
C LEU A 124 3.32 -4.76 19.75
N GLU A 125 3.38 -5.27 20.99
CA GLU A 125 4.30 -6.36 21.35
C GLU A 125 4.11 -7.61 20.47
N PRO A 126 2.88 -8.15 20.25
CA PRO A 126 2.71 -9.34 19.42
C PRO A 126 3.09 -9.10 17.95
N LEU A 127 2.89 -7.86 17.47
CA LEU A 127 3.24 -7.47 16.11
C LEU A 127 4.75 -7.37 15.94
N ARG A 128 5.44 -6.81 16.95
CA ARG A 128 6.90 -6.73 17.01
C ARG A 128 7.52 -8.11 17.03
N GLU A 129 7.02 -9.03 17.85
CA GLU A 129 7.50 -10.41 17.89
C GLU A 129 7.42 -11.06 16.51
N ARG A 130 6.26 -10.92 15.83
CA ARG A 130 6.07 -11.46 14.48
C ARG A 130 6.96 -10.81 13.43
N ALA A 131 7.17 -9.50 13.52
CA ALA A 131 8.07 -8.79 12.60
C ALA A 131 9.53 -9.24 12.80
N LEU A 132 9.97 -9.44 14.04
CA LEU A 132 11.28 -9.98 14.38
C LEU A 132 11.47 -11.42 13.91
N GLU A 133 10.43 -12.27 13.96
CA GLU A 133 10.47 -13.61 13.38
C GLU A 133 10.74 -13.56 11.86
N ASN A 134 10.01 -12.69 11.15
CA ASN A 134 10.21 -12.49 9.72
C ASN A 134 11.63 -12.00 9.42
N ALA A 135 12.11 -11.00 10.17
CA ALA A 135 13.45 -10.46 10.03
C ALA A 135 14.53 -11.53 10.23
N ARG A 136 14.44 -12.34 11.30
CA ARG A 136 15.36 -13.46 11.55
C ARG A 136 15.33 -14.53 10.46
N PHE A 137 14.14 -14.89 9.98
CA PHE A 137 13.99 -15.93 8.96
C PHE A 137 14.59 -15.51 7.60
N LEU A 138 14.44 -14.23 7.27
CA LEU A 138 14.88 -13.64 6.01
C LEU A 138 16.28 -13.01 6.06
N ASP A 139 16.93 -13.00 7.24
CA ASP A 139 18.23 -12.37 7.47
C ASP A 139 18.23 -10.86 7.17
N MET A 140 17.23 -10.16 7.72
CA MET A 140 17.01 -8.72 7.54
C MET A 140 17.11 -7.98 8.87
N GLU A 141 17.47 -6.70 8.82
CA GLU A 141 17.41 -5.80 9.96
C GLU A 141 15.94 -5.50 10.33
N TYR A 142 15.69 -5.20 11.60
CA TYR A 142 14.35 -4.85 12.09
C TYR A 142 14.29 -3.37 12.47
N GLU A 143 13.20 -2.71 12.10
CA GLU A 143 12.91 -1.34 12.53
C GLU A 143 11.42 -1.13 12.82
N GLU A 144 11.14 -0.07 13.57
CA GLU A 144 9.79 0.42 13.85
C GLU A 144 9.64 1.83 13.30
N ILE A 145 8.53 2.08 12.63
CA ILE A 145 8.18 3.39 12.09
C ILE A 145 6.88 3.85 12.73
N ALA A 146 6.88 5.07 13.28
CA ALA A 146 5.66 5.67 13.79
C ALA A 146 4.72 6.01 12.62
N GLY A 147 3.55 5.36 12.60
CA GLY A 147 2.51 5.61 11.62
C GLY A 147 1.79 6.93 11.87
N ARG A 148 1.17 7.47 10.81
CA ARG A 148 0.46 8.75 10.81
C ARG A 148 -0.86 8.63 10.07
N LEU A 149 -1.95 9.09 10.70
CA LEU A 149 -3.31 9.00 10.14
C LEU A 149 -3.69 10.21 9.27
N ASP A 150 -2.80 11.17 9.09
CA ASP A 150 -3.12 12.45 8.44
C ASP A 150 -3.62 12.27 7.01
N TYR A 151 -2.93 11.46 6.21
CA TYR A 151 -3.33 11.19 4.83
C TYR A 151 -4.66 10.43 4.75
N LEU A 152 -4.86 9.42 5.61
CA LEU A 152 -6.12 8.68 5.67
C LEU A 152 -7.28 9.61 6.06
N LYS A 153 -7.06 10.52 7.02
CA LYS A 153 -8.04 11.55 7.38
C LYS A 153 -8.36 12.45 6.19
N LYS A 154 -7.36 12.87 5.41
CA LYS A 154 -7.59 13.66 4.18
C LYS A 154 -8.40 12.88 3.13
N ILE A 155 -8.13 11.58 2.92
CA ILE A 155 -8.91 10.75 1.99
C ILE A 155 -10.39 10.71 2.38
N ILE A 156 -10.69 10.62 3.69
CA ILE A 156 -12.07 10.47 4.18
C ILE A 156 -12.80 11.81 4.31
N LEU A 157 -12.12 12.84 4.82
CA LEU A 157 -12.73 14.09 5.26
C LEU A 157 -12.36 15.29 4.38
N GLY A 158 -11.39 15.14 3.49
CA GLY A 158 -10.71 16.26 2.86
C GLY A 158 -9.85 17.09 3.84
N PRO A 159 -9.37 18.27 3.42
CA PRO A 159 -9.51 18.81 2.06
C PRO A 159 -8.73 17.99 1.04
N TYR A 160 -9.24 17.92 -0.19
CA TYR A 160 -8.54 17.33 -1.33
C TYR A 160 -7.75 18.45 -2.01
N ASP A 161 -6.51 18.63 -1.61
CA ASP A 161 -5.60 19.62 -2.18
C ASP A 161 -4.75 19.02 -3.33
N LYS A 162 -4.19 19.88 -4.19
CA LYS A 162 -3.34 19.45 -5.31
C LYS A 162 -1.96 18.96 -4.87
N GLU A 163 -1.58 19.15 -3.62
CA GLU A 163 -0.31 18.64 -3.09
C GLU A 163 -0.41 17.12 -2.98
N ASP A 164 -1.48 16.62 -2.36
CA ASP A 164 -1.68 15.19 -2.08
C ASP A 164 -2.58 14.46 -3.09
N PHE A 165 -3.40 15.16 -3.89
CA PHE A 165 -4.38 14.52 -4.78
C PHE A 165 -4.26 14.95 -6.25
N LEU A 166 -4.63 14.03 -7.13
CA LEU A 166 -4.87 14.23 -8.55
C LEU A 166 -6.37 14.30 -8.83
N PHE A 167 -6.72 15.12 -9.82
CA PHE A 167 -8.10 15.38 -10.22
C PHE A 167 -8.25 15.00 -11.69
N PHE A 168 -8.89 13.87 -11.95
CA PHE A 168 -9.22 13.45 -13.30
C PHE A 168 -10.58 14.03 -13.71
N GLN A 169 -10.60 14.77 -14.81
CA GLN A 169 -11.78 15.37 -15.39
C GLN A 169 -12.69 14.32 -16.03
N PRO A 170 -13.99 14.63 -16.24
CA PRO A 170 -14.93 13.68 -16.81
C PRO A 170 -14.44 13.08 -18.14
N GLY A 171 -14.40 11.76 -18.19
CA GLY A 171 -13.97 11.01 -19.35
C GLY A 171 -12.46 10.80 -19.50
N GLU A 172 -11.63 11.44 -18.67
CA GLU A 172 -10.20 11.14 -18.60
C GLU A 172 -9.96 9.73 -18.10
N VAL A 173 -8.90 9.11 -18.61
CA VAL A 173 -8.49 7.75 -18.23
C VAL A 173 -7.22 7.82 -17.41
N VAL A 174 -7.23 7.18 -16.25
CA VAL A 174 -6.07 7.09 -15.36
C VAL A 174 -4.95 6.34 -16.08
N SER A 175 -3.80 6.98 -16.20
CA SER A 175 -2.59 6.39 -16.75
C SER A 175 -1.49 6.30 -15.70
N GLN A 176 -0.63 5.30 -15.83
CA GLN A 176 0.54 5.15 -14.95
C GLN A 176 1.43 6.40 -14.99
N LYS A 177 1.67 6.94 -16.20
CA LYS A 177 2.49 8.14 -16.41
C LYS A 177 1.95 9.36 -15.66
N ALA A 178 0.64 9.59 -15.70
CA ALA A 178 0.02 10.72 -15.02
C ALA A 178 0.28 10.69 -13.50
N ILE A 179 0.24 9.50 -12.89
CA ILE A 179 0.47 9.35 -11.46
C ILE A 179 1.96 9.46 -11.14
N LEU A 180 2.82 8.70 -11.83
CA LEU A 180 4.26 8.73 -11.56
C LEU A 180 4.86 10.13 -11.72
N SER A 181 4.46 10.88 -12.75
CA SER A 181 4.96 12.25 -12.97
C SER A 181 4.52 13.26 -11.90
N SER A 182 3.58 12.87 -11.02
CA SER A 182 3.12 13.70 -9.90
C SER A 182 3.80 13.37 -8.57
N LEU A 183 4.58 12.29 -8.55
CA LEU A 183 5.26 11.76 -7.37
C LEU A 183 6.76 12.13 -7.34
N ASP A 184 7.27 12.72 -8.42
CA ASP A 184 8.61 13.31 -8.50
C ASP A 184 8.64 14.71 -7.87
#